data_AF-E8WJ81-F1
#
_entry.id   AF-E8WJ81-F1
#
_cell.length_a   1.000
_cell.length_b   1.000
_cell.length_c   1.000
_cell.angle_alpha   90.00
_cell.angle_beta   90.00
_cell.angle_gamma   90.00
#
_symmetry.space_group_name_H-M   'P 1'
#
loop_
_entity.id
_entity.type
_entity.pdbx_description
1 polymer ?
#
loop_
_entity_poly.entity_id
_entity_poly.type
_entity_poly.pdbx_seq_one_letter_code
_entity_poly.pdbx_strand_id
1 'polypeptide(L)'
;MKKLVMAMVLAAGLGSVMVAGAAELKGWRTGTGNVIQQAGAQYFEAGRANILEPMMLKTNLADGNPLNNPLLLDVRFEADYMMGKIPGAIRIADFDKMLTEENLDKLDQALADHIAATGNDKIVVYCHLGQMSGLLSGVLGSLGYNVKTLKLGYNMGWLMDVKPMM
;
A
#
# COMPACT_ATOMS: atom_id res chain seq x y z
N MET A 1 13.08 -21.93 26.67
CA MET A 1 13.04 -21.96 25.19
C MET A 1 11.61 -21.72 24.75
N LYS A 2 11.26 -20.49 24.35
CA LYS A 2 9.90 -20.12 23.92
C LYS A 2 9.69 -20.64 22.49
N LYS A 3 8.74 -21.56 22.30
CA LYS A 3 8.32 -21.98 20.96
C LYS A 3 7.45 -20.87 20.37
N LEU A 4 7.90 -20.29 19.26
CA LEU A 4 7.12 -19.39 18.43
C LEU A 4 5.96 -20.20 17.84
N VAL A 5 4.72 -19.82 18.14
CA VAL A 5 3.54 -20.42 17.48
C VAL A 5 3.25 -19.55 16.26
N MET A 6 3.68 -20.03 15.10
CA MET A 6 3.35 -19.48 13.79
C MET A 6 1.93 -19.94 13.47
N ALA A 7 0.96 -19.01 13.54
CA ALA A 7 -0.44 -19.31 13.24
C ALA A 7 -0.64 -19.31 11.71
N MET A 8 -0.50 -20.49 11.12
CA MET A 8 -0.80 -20.75 9.71
C MET A 8 -2.33 -20.72 9.51
N VAL A 9 -2.86 -19.73 8.78
CA VAL A 9 -4.28 -19.68 8.42
C VAL A 9 -4.50 -20.51 7.17
N LEU A 10 -5.10 -21.69 7.35
CA LEU A 10 -5.59 -22.53 6.28
C LEU A 10 -6.89 -21.91 5.72
N ALA A 11 -6.80 -21.14 4.64
CA ALA A 11 -7.97 -20.69 3.90
C ALA A 11 -8.42 -21.82 2.95
N ALA A 12 -9.41 -22.61 3.39
CA ALA A 12 -10.06 -23.60 2.54
C ALA A 12 -11.12 -22.92 1.66
N GLY A 13 -10.95 -23.07 0.34
CA GLY A 13 -12.06 -23.31 -0.59
C GLY A 13 -12.85 -22.11 -1.12
N LEU A 14 -12.86 -21.98 -2.45
CA LEU A 14 -13.73 -21.13 -3.24
C LEU A 14 -15.22 -21.38 -2.95
N GLY A 15 -16.00 -20.32 -2.72
CA GLY A 15 -17.46 -20.34 -2.80
C GLY A 15 -18.18 -19.77 -1.58
N SER A 16 -18.88 -18.66 -1.79
CA SER A 16 -19.77 -17.95 -0.86
C SER A 16 -19.06 -17.01 0.13
N VAL A 17 -19.21 -15.70 -0.10
CA VAL A 17 -19.08 -14.70 0.98
C VAL A 17 -20.16 -15.05 2.00
N MET A 18 -19.78 -15.67 3.12
CA MET A 18 -20.71 -15.88 4.23
C MET A 18 -21.15 -14.50 4.72
N VAL A 19 -22.43 -14.18 4.56
CA VAL A 19 -23.01 -12.98 5.18
C VAL A 19 -23.06 -13.26 6.68
N ALA A 20 -22.03 -12.82 7.39
CA ALA A 20 -21.95 -12.98 8.84
C ALA A 20 -23.14 -12.27 9.52
N GLY A 21 -23.81 -12.98 10.42
CA GLY A 21 -24.88 -12.39 11.24
C GLY A 21 -24.34 -11.33 12.20
N ALA A 22 -25.20 -10.42 12.68
CA ALA A 22 -24.77 -9.31 13.55
C ALA A 22 -24.04 -9.76 14.84
N ALA A 23 -24.39 -10.93 15.39
CA ALA A 23 -23.72 -11.52 16.55
C ALA A 23 -22.30 -12.03 16.22
N GLU A 24 -22.12 -12.59 15.02
CA GLU A 24 -20.82 -13.08 14.52
C GLU A 24 -19.89 -11.91 14.19
N LEU A 25 -20.43 -10.83 13.61
CA LEU A 25 -19.70 -9.58 13.40
C LEU A 25 -19.22 -8.97 14.72
N LYS A 26 -20.05 -9.00 15.77
CA LYS A 26 -19.68 -8.52 17.10
C LYS A 26 -18.59 -9.40 17.72
N GLY A 27 -18.71 -10.72 17.63
CA GLY A 27 -17.72 -11.67 18.13
C GLY A 27 -16.35 -11.50 17.46
N TRP A 28 -16.32 -11.34 16.13
CA TRP A 28 -15.10 -11.07 15.38
C TRP A 28 -14.41 -9.77 15.83
N ARG A 29 -15.18 -8.67 15.97
CA ARG A 29 -14.65 -7.38 16.44
C ARG A 29 -14.03 -7.45 17.83
N THR A 30 -14.58 -8.27 18.72
CA THR A 30 -14.05 -8.44 20.08
C THR A 30 -12.92 -9.47 20.18
N GLY A 31 -12.71 -10.29 19.16
CA GLY A 31 -11.66 -11.32 19.07
C GLY A 31 -10.48 -10.87 18.20
N THR A 32 -10.16 -11.65 17.16
CA THR A 32 -9.05 -11.38 16.21
C THR A 32 -9.20 -10.03 15.50
N GLY A 33 -10.43 -9.55 15.27
CA GLY A 33 -10.70 -8.22 14.72
C GLY A 33 -10.24 -7.07 15.64
N ASN A 34 -10.00 -7.31 16.94
CA ASN A 34 -9.49 -6.29 17.86
C ASN A 34 -8.06 -5.86 17.49
N VAL A 35 -7.21 -6.82 17.07
CA VAL A 35 -5.82 -6.52 16.64
C VAL A 35 -5.83 -5.60 15.41
N ILE A 36 -6.69 -5.91 14.43
CA ILE A 36 -6.83 -5.10 13.21
C ILE A 36 -7.40 -3.71 13.53
N GLN A 37 -8.36 -3.63 14.46
CA GLN A 37 -8.91 -2.35 14.92
C GLN A 37 -7.88 -1.48 15.62
N GLN A 38 -7.04 -2.06 16.48
CA GLN A 38 -5.95 -1.34 17.15
C GLN A 38 -4.91 -0.83 16.16
N ALA A 39 -4.49 -1.68 15.22
CA ALA A 39 -3.54 -1.29 14.18
C ALA A 39 -4.08 -0.18 13.26
N GLY A 40 -5.35 -0.30 12.86
CA GLY A 40 -6.04 0.75 12.11
C GLY A 40 -6.18 2.05 12.91
N ALA A 41 -6.50 1.97 14.20
CA ALA A 41 -6.58 3.15 15.07
C ALA A 41 -5.23 3.85 15.19
N GLN A 42 -4.14 3.11 15.43
CA GLN A 42 -2.78 3.66 15.45
C GLN A 42 -2.42 4.35 14.14
N TYR A 43 -2.74 3.72 13.00
CA TYR A 43 -2.53 4.29 11.68
C TYR A 43 -3.30 5.60 11.46
N PHE A 44 -4.55 5.69 11.92
CA PHE A 44 -5.32 6.93 11.83
C PHE A 44 -4.84 8.01 12.81
N GLU A 45 -4.46 7.62 14.03
CA GLU A 45 -3.90 8.51 15.07
C GLU A 45 -2.57 9.11 14.66
N ALA A 46 -1.76 8.41 13.86
CA ALA A 46 -0.51 8.92 13.28
C ALA A 46 -0.72 10.17 12.40
N GLY A 47 -1.96 10.48 12.01
CA GLY A 47 -2.35 11.79 11.55
C GLY A 47 -2.07 12.07 10.07
N ARG A 48 -3.16 12.32 9.35
CA ARG A 48 -3.31 12.84 7.97
C ARG A 48 -3.51 11.79 6.88
N ALA A 49 -4.36 12.17 5.94
CA ALA A 49 -4.62 11.47 4.71
C ALA A 49 -3.32 10.94 4.10
N ASN A 50 -3.25 9.63 3.96
CA ASN A 50 -2.13 8.93 3.33
C ASN A 50 -2.22 9.08 1.81
N ILE A 51 -2.18 10.34 1.37
CA ILE A 51 -2.31 10.79 -0.01
C ILE A 51 -1.10 11.67 -0.30
N LEU A 52 -0.38 11.35 -1.37
CA LEU A 52 0.66 12.23 -1.92
C LEU A 52 0.08 13.03 -3.08
N GLU A 53 0.27 14.35 -3.06
CA GLU A 53 -0.09 15.21 -4.18
C GLU A 53 0.84 14.94 -5.38
N PRO A 54 0.32 14.87 -6.62
CA PRO A 54 1.14 14.45 -7.76
C PRO A 54 2.24 15.45 -8.11
N MET A 55 1.98 16.75 -7.95
CA MET A 55 3.00 17.79 -8.14
C MET A 55 4.17 17.62 -7.17
N MET A 56 3.87 17.17 -5.94
CA MET A 56 4.90 16.90 -4.94
C MET A 56 5.77 15.73 -5.40
N LEU A 57 5.17 14.61 -5.82
CA LEU A 57 5.95 13.50 -6.40
C LEU A 57 6.82 13.95 -7.59
N LYS A 58 6.24 14.70 -8.54
CA LYS A 58 6.99 15.23 -9.70
C LYS A 58 8.17 16.10 -9.26
N THR A 59 7.99 16.94 -8.24
CA THR A 59 9.04 17.81 -7.71
C THR A 59 10.19 17.00 -7.11
N ASN A 60 9.90 16.03 -6.25
CA ASN A 60 10.94 15.15 -5.67
C ASN A 60 11.71 14.41 -6.75
N LEU A 61 11.02 13.81 -7.72
CA LEU A 61 11.70 13.06 -8.77
C LEU A 61 12.55 13.94 -9.70
N ALA A 62 12.28 15.25 -9.76
CA ALA A 62 12.96 16.19 -10.66
C ALA A 62 14.05 17.03 -9.97
N ASP A 63 14.13 17.05 -8.64
CA ASP A 63 15.05 17.93 -7.90
C ASP A 63 16.49 17.41 -7.80
N GLY A 64 16.73 16.17 -8.25
CA GLY A 64 18.06 15.52 -8.21
C GLY A 64 18.47 15.00 -6.83
N ASN A 65 17.57 15.02 -5.83
CA ASN A 65 17.81 14.54 -4.48
C ASN A 65 17.16 13.15 -4.25
N PRO A 66 17.90 12.04 -4.38
CA PRO A 66 17.33 10.71 -4.19
C PRO A 66 16.83 10.46 -2.75
N LEU A 67 17.26 11.25 -1.76
CA LEU A 67 16.93 11.02 -0.35
C LEU A 67 15.47 11.34 0.00
N ASN A 68 14.76 12.10 -0.84
CA ASN A 68 13.34 12.40 -0.63
C ASN A 68 12.42 11.60 -1.57
N ASN A 69 13.00 10.80 -2.47
CA ASN A 69 12.25 9.97 -3.41
C ASN A 69 11.67 8.76 -2.68
N PRO A 70 10.35 8.53 -2.77
CA PRO A 70 9.73 7.35 -2.17
C PRO A 70 9.99 6.10 -3.01
N LEU A 71 9.82 4.93 -2.40
CA LEU A 71 9.63 3.69 -3.14
C LEU A 71 8.29 3.73 -3.86
N LEU A 72 8.32 3.74 -5.20
CA LEU A 72 7.12 3.80 -6.02
C LEU A 72 6.63 2.38 -6.33
N LEU A 73 5.42 2.06 -5.88
CA LEU A 73 4.78 0.76 -6.08
C LEU A 73 3.60 0.89 -7.05
N ASP A 74 3.76 0.33 -8.24
CA ASP A 74 2.71 0.21 -9.25
C ASP A 74 1.91 -1.08 -9.01
N VAL A 75 0.61 -0.95 -8.77
CA VAL A 75 -0.30 -2.09 -8.56
C VAL A 75 -1.29 -2.27 -9.71
N ARG A 76 -1.02 -1.67 -10.86
CA ARG A 76 -1.75 -1.90 -12.10
C ARG A 76 -1.35 -3.25 -12.71
N PHE A 77 -2.10 -3.67 -13.72
CA PHE A 77 -1.79 -4.85 -14.50
C PHE A 77 -0.41 -4.75 -15.15
N GLU A 78 0.25 -5.90 -15.31
CA GLU A 78 1.59 -5.97 -15.89
C GLU A 78 1.68 -5.32 -17.27
N ALA A 79 0.67 -5.53 -18.11
CA ALA A 79 0.61 -4.91 -19.43
C ALA A 79 0.67 -3.37 -19.34
N ASP A 80 -0.06 -2.77 -18.40
CA ASP A 80 -0.07 -1.32 -18.21
C ASP A 80 1.27 -0.80 -17.67
N TYR A 81 1.88 -1.54 -16.74
CA TYR A 81 3.21 -1.23 -16.22
C TYR A 81 4.28 -1.25 -17.32
N MET A 82 4.20 -2.21 -18.23
CA MET A 82 5.12 -2.36 -19.37
C MET A 82 4.89 -1.31 -20.46
N MET A 83 3.65 -0.86 -20.68
CA MET A 83 3.35 0.22 -21.62
C MET A 83 3.86 1.59 -21.12
N GLY A 84 3.97 1.77 -19.81
CA GLY A 84 4.55 2.98 -19.23
C GLY A 84 4.25 3.07 -17.74
N LYS A 85 5.22 3.56 -16.98
CA LYS A 85 5.18 3.65 -15.51
C LYS A 85 5.85 4.94 -15.04
N ILE A 86 5.63 5.28 -13.78
CA ILE A 86 6.38 6.37 -13.15
C ILE A 86 7.87 5.93 -13.11
N PRO A 87 8.82 6.79 -13.49
CA PRO A 87 10.24 6.46 -13.45
C PRO A 87 10.67 5.95 -12.07
N GLY A 88 11.40 4.84 -12.03
CA GLY A 88 11.83 4.19 -10.79
C GLY A 88 10.76 3.33 -10.10
N ALA A 89 9.52 3.27 -10.61
CA ALA A 89 8.49 2.43 -10.03
C ALA A 89 8.76 0.94 -10.20
N ILE A 90 8.59 0.18 -9.12
CA ILE A 90 8.59 -1.27 -9.11
C ILE A 90 7.16 -1.81 -9.24
N ARG A 91 7.05 -3.06 -9.69
CA ARG A 91 5.81 -3.83 -9.62
C ARG A 91 6.13 -5.19 -9.01
N ILE A 92 5.34 -5.56 -8.00
CA ILE A 92 5.43 -6.88 -7.35
C ILE A 92 4.29 -7.77 -7.84
N ALA A 93 3.06 -7.28 -7.75
CA ALA A 93 1.87 -7.99 -8.19
C ALA A 93 0.74 -7.01 -8.56
N ASP A 94 -0.35 -7.55 -9.12
CA ASP A 94 -1.61 -6.82 -9.23
C ASP A 94 -2.17 -6.54 -7.82
N PHE A 95 -2.98 -5.48 -7.71
CA PHE A 95 -3.58 -5.03 -6.45
C PHE A 95 -4.19 -6.16 -5.61
N ASP A 96 -4.92 -7.09 -6.21
CA ASP A 96 -5.64 -8.18 -5.54
C ASP A 96 -4.74 -9.28 -4.97
N LYS A 97 -3.46 -9.32 -5.39
CA LYS A 97 -2.46 -10.32 -4.96
C LYS A 97 -1.40 -9.76 -4.04
N MET A 98 -1.40 -8.46 -3.78
CA MET A 98 -0.36 -7.79 -2.98
C MET A 98 -0.26 -8.28 -1.53
N LEU A 99 -1.36 -8.76 -0.95
CA LEU A 99 -1.43 -9.14 0.47
C LEU A 99 -1.11 -10.63 0.72
N THR A 100 -0.52 -11.32 -0.25
CA THR A 100 0.04 -12.66 -0.03
C THR A 100 1.38 -12.55 0.70
N GLU A 101 1.70 -13.54 1.54
CA GLU A 101 2.98 -13.58 2.29
C GLU A 101 4.19 -13.39 1.37
N GLU A 102 4.25 -14.13 0.26
CA GLU A 102 5.32 -14.01 -0.74
C GLU A 102 5.48 -12.59 -1.31
N ASN A 103 4.37 -11.88 -1.55
CA ASN A 103 4.43 -10.53 -2.13
C ASN A 103 4.71 -9.46 -1.06
N LEU A 104 4.37 -9.71 0.21
CA LEU A 104 4.79 -8.88 1.33
C LEU A 104 6.30 -9.03 1.59
N ASP A 105 6.84 -10.26 1.54
CA ASP A 105 8.29 -10.50 1.66
C ASP A 105 9.07 -9.78 0.55
N LYS A 106 8.55 -9.79 -0.68
CA LYS A 106 9.14 -9.02 -1.80
C LYS A 106 9.07 -7.52 -1.57
N LEU A 107 7.98 -7.02 -0.97
CA LEU A 107 7.85 -5.61 -0.63
C LEU A 107 8.84 -5.21 0.46
N ASP A 108 9.02 -6.05 1.48
CA ASP A 108 9.98 -5.85 2.55
C ASP A 108 11.41 -5.80 2.01
N GLN A 109 11.76 -6.73 1.12
CA GLN A 109 13.08 -6.72 0.49
C GLN A 109 13.29 -5.45 -0.34
N ALA A 110 12.31 -5.08 -1.18
CA ALA A 110 12.43 -3.87 -2.01
C ALA A 110 12.51 -2.59 -1.16
N LEU A 111 11.79 -2.54 -0.03
CA LEU A 111 11.86 -1.43 0.91
C LEU A 111 13.21 -1.38 1.62
N ALA A 112 13.76 -2.51 2.05
CA ALA A 112 15.08 -2.58 2.66
C ALA A 112 16.17 -2.07 1.71
N ASP A 113 16.12 -2.51 0.44
CA ASP A 113 17.05 -2.04 -0.60
C ASP A 113 16.89 -0.54 -0.86
N HIS A 114 15.65 -0.04 -0.89
CA HIS A 114 15.37 1.38 -1.04
C HIS A 114 15.91 2.21 0.12
N ILE A 115 15.67 1.78 1.38
CA ILE A 115 16.20 2.45 2.58
C ILE A 115 17.72 2.45 2.57
N ALA A 116 18.37 1.35 2.17
CA ALA A 116 19.82 1.30 2.07
C ALA A 116 20.37 2.30 1.04
N ALA A 117 19.63 2.56 -0.04
CA ALA A 117 20.02 3.48 -1.10
C ALA A 117 19.70 4.96 -0.79
N THR A 118 18.58 5.24 -0.11
CA THR A 118 18.03 6.61 0.02
C THR A 118 17.88 7.09 1.46
N GLY A 119 17.92 6.19 2.45
CA GLY A 119 17.56 6.49 3.83
C GLY A 119 16.07 6.81 4.03
N ASN A 120 15.23 6.61 3.02
CA ASN A 120 13.81 6.94 3.03
C ASN A 120 12.98 5.66 3.09
N ASP A 121 12.03 5.58 4.01
CA ASP A 121 11.15 4.42 4.21
C ASP A 121 9.76 4.63 3.59
N LYS A 122 9.53 5.77 2.92
CA LYS A 122 8.23 6.11 2.35
C LYS A 122 7.93 5.26 1.13
N ILE A 123 6.74 4.67 1.12
CA ILE A 123 6.16 3.99 -0.04
C ILE A 123 5.06 4.87 -0.63
N VAL A 124 5.03 5.00 -1.94
CA VAL A 124 3.91 5.59 -2.68
C VAL A 124 3.33 4.55 -3.61
N VAL A 125 2.11 4.11 -3.29
CA VAL A 125 1.34 3.15 -4.08
C VAL A 125 0.48 3.91 -5.07
N TYR A 126 0.39 3.43 -6.30
CA TYR A 126 -0.57 3.97 -7.26
C TYR A 126 -1.20 2.87 -8.12
N CYS A 127 -2.46 3.09 -8.47
CA CYS A 127 -3.16 2.39 -9.55
C CYS A 127 -3.56 3.40 -10.63
N HIS A 128 -4.45 3.04 -11.56
CA HIS A 128 -4.88 3.96 -12.63
C HIS A 128 -5.48 5.26 -12.12
N LEU A 129 -6.40 5.19 -11.14
CA LEU A 129 -7.22 6.33 -10.68
C LEU A 129 -7.08 6.64 -9.17
N GLY A 130 -6.18 5.93 -8.47
CA GLY A 130 -5.92 6.17 -7.04
C GLY A 130 -6.87 5.48 -6.06
N GLN A 131 -7.92 4.80 -6.53
CA GLN A 131 -8.93 4.17 -5.66
C GLN A 131 -8.39 2.90 -5.00
N MET A 132 -7.96 1.94 -5.81
CA MET A 132 -7.42 0.66 -5.32
C MET A 132 -6.13 0.88 -4.53
N SER A 133 -5.23 1.76 -4.99
CA SER A 133 -4.04 2.12 -4.22
C SER A 133 -4.37 2.78 -2.88
N GLY A 134 -5.46 3.54 -2.78
CA GLY A 134 -5.95 4.08 -1.51
C GLY A 134 -6.37 3.00 -0.52
N LEU A 135 -7.11 1.99 -1.00
CA LEU A 135 -7.47 0.82 -0.18
C LEU A 135 -6.24 0.04 0.27
N LEU A 136 -5.31 -0.25 -0.65
CA LEU A 136 -4.08 -0.98 -0.33
C LEU A 136 -3.21 -0.20 0.66
N SER A 137 -3.11 1.11 0.51
CA SER A 137 -2.36 1.97 1.43
C SER A 137 -2.95 1.91 2.84
N GLY A 138 -4.27 1.83 2.99
CA GLY A 138 -4.90 1.63 4.30
C GLY A 138 -4.52 0.30 4.95
N VAL A 139 -4.49 -0.78 4.16
CA VAL A 139 -4.11 -2.11 4.66
C VAL A 139 -2.62 -2.15 5.02
N LEU A 140 -1.74 -1.76 4.09
CA LEU A 140 -0.29 -1.73 4.32
C LEU A 140 0.05 -0.79 5.49
N GLY A 141 -0.58 0.37 5.59
CA GLY A 141 -0.37 1.28 6.71
C GLY A 141 -0.76 0.67 8.06
N SER A 142 -1.84 -0.12 8.09
CA SER A 142 -2.22 -0.90 9.28
C SER A 142 -1.25 -2.04 9.59
N LEU A 143 -0.42 -2.47 8.63
CA LEU A 143 0.68 -3.41 8.85
C LEU A 143 1.98 -2.72 9.30
N GLY A 144 1.99 -1.39 9.41
CA GLY A 144 3.13 -0.60 9.89
C GLY A 144 3.99 0.05 8.82
N TYR A 145 3.65 -0.08 7.53
CA TYR A 145 4.39 0.59 6.45
C TYR A 145 4.14 2.11 6.45
N ASN A 146 5.19 2.90 6.19
CA ASN A 146 5.07 4.33 5.91
C ASN A 146 4.57 4.57 4.48
N VAL A 147 3.26 4.37 4.26
CA VAL A 147 2.69 4.29 2.92
C VAL A 147 1.70 5.41 2.61
N LYS A 148 1.72 5.89 1.36
CA LYS A 148 0.74 6.82 0.81
C LYS A 148 0.21 6.32 -0.53
N THR A 149 -1.03 6.66 -0.86
CA THR A 149 -1.54 6.55 -2.23
C THR A 149 -1.21 7.81 -3.02
N LEU A 150 -0.87 7.68 -4.30
CA LEU A 150 -0.82 8.82 -5.21
C LEU A 150 -2.24 9.33 -5.48
N LYS A 151 -2.49 10.62 -5.24
CA LYS A 151 -3.79 11.23 -5.53
C LYS A 151 -4.10 11.10 -7.02
N LEU A 152 -5.32 10.66 -7.36
CA LEU A 152 -5.77 10.46 -8.74
C LEU A 152 -4.96 9.42 -9.56
N GLY A 153 -4.06 8.66 -8.93
CA GLY A 153 -3.32 7.57 -9.57
C GLY A 153 -2.44 7.96 -10.75
N TYR A 154 -2.13 6.99 -11.60
CA TYR A 154 -1.27 7.17 -12.77
C TYR A 154 -1.91 8.05 -13.85
N ASN A 155 -3.18 7.79 -14.20
CA ASN A 155 -3.80 8.42 -15.36
C ASN A 155 -4.05 9.90 -15.13
N MET A 156 -4.61 10.25 -13.98
CA MET A 156 -4.98 11.62 -13.68
C MET A 156 -3.96 12.30 -12.76
N GLY A 157 -3.29 11.60 -11.87
CA GLY A 157 -2.26 12.22 -11.03
C GLY A 157 -0.93 12.40 -11.78
N TRP A 158 -0.43 11.33 -12.38
CA TRP A 158 0.90 11.34 -12.99
C TRP A 158 0.92 11.93 -14.41
N LEU A 159 0.13 11.36 -15.34
CA LEU A 159 0.20 11.74 -16.75
C LEU A 159 -0.32 13.16 -17.02
N MET A 160 -1.32 13.61 -16.27
CA MET A 160 -1.89 14.93 -16.45
C MET A 160 -1.11 15.95 -15.62
N ASP A 161 -0.95 17.16 -16.14
CA ASP A 161 -0.44 18.29 -15.35
C ASP A 161 -1.58 18.88 -14.51
N VAL A 162 -2.01 18.13 -13.49
CA VAL A 162 -3.08 18.58 -12.59
C VAL A 162 -2.49 19.58 -11.62
N LYS A 163 -2.56 20.86 -11.97
CA LYS A 163 -2.26 21.96 -11.06
C LYS A 163 -3.20 21.85 -9.84
N PRO A 164 -2.70 22.02 -8.60
CA PRO A 164 -3.56 22.07 -7.43
C PRO A 164 -4.65 23.13 -7.65
N MET A 165 -5.92 22.78 -7.49
CA MET A 165 -6.99 23.77 -7.46
C MET A 165 -6.75 24.61 -6.19
N MET A 166 -6.39 25.87 -6.40
CA MET A 166 -6.15 26.86 -5.33
C MET A 166 -7.45 27.22 -4.63
#